data_AF-A0A7Z9I2M9-F1
#
_entry.id   AF-A0A7Z9I2M9-F1
#
_cell.length_a   1.000
_cell.length_b   1.000
_cell.length_c   1.000
_cell.angle_alpha   90.00
_cell.angle_beta   90.00
_cell.angle_gamma   90.00
#
_symmetry.space_group_name_H-M   'P 1'
#
loop_
_entity.id
_entity.type
_entity.pdbx_description
1 polymer ?
#
loop_
_entity_poly.entity_id
_entity_poly.type
_entity_poly.pdbx_seq_one_letter_code
_entity_poly.pdbx_strand_id
1 'polypeptide(L)' 'MNENPFPLGRDELLQVYQTMRTIREFEERLHVEFSRGDIPGFVHLYAGEEASAAG' A
#
# COMPACT_ATOMS: atom_id res chain seq x y z
N MET A 1 -15.87 -28.81 -4.43
CA MET A 1 -15.44 -27.71 -5.31
C MET A 1 -15.15 -26.54 -4.40
N ASN A 2 -13.90 -26.08 -4.35
CA ASN A 2 -13.56 -24.85 -3.63
C ASN A 2 -14.07 -23.68 -4.48
N GLU A 3 -15.28 -23.21 -4.21
CA GLU A 3 -15.74 -21.96 -4.79
C GLU A 3 -14.96 -20.84 -4.11
N ASN A 4 -14.06 -20.22 -4.88
CA ASN A 4 -13.39 -19.00 -4.44
C ASN A 4 -14.47 -17.92 -4.23
N PRO A 5 -14.65 -17.39 -3.01
CA PRO A 5 -15.68 -16.40 -2.74
C PRO A 5 -15.35 -15.02 -3.34
N PHE A 6 -14.14 -14.85 -3.87
CA PHE A 6 -13.68 -13.61 -4.47
C PHE A 6 -13.78 -13.65 -6.00
N PRO A 7 -14.09 -12.50 -6.63
CA PRO A 7 -14.16 -12.39 -8.08
C PRO A 7 -12.79 -12.51 -8.76
N LEU A 8 -11.69 -12.40 -8.00
CA LEU A 8 -10.31 -12.47 -8.47
C LEU A 8 -9.66 -13.81 -8.15
N GLY A 9 -8.77 -14.24 -9.04
CA GLY A 9 -7.92 -15.42 -8.83
C GLY A 9 -6.90 -15.19 -7.71
N ARG A 10 -6.34 -16.30 -7.18
CA ARG A 10 -5.33 -16.25 -6.11
C ARG A 10 -4.15 -15.33 -6.44
N ASP A 11 -3.63 -15.43 -7.66
CA ASP A 11 -2.43 -14.69 -8.04
C ASP A 11 -2.71 -13.19 -8.20
N GLU A 12 -3.92 -12.83 -8.67
CA GLU A 12 -4.38 -11.44 -8.71
C GLU A 12 -4.56 -10.87 -7.29
N LEU A 13 -5.16 -11.64 -6.38
CA LEU A 13 -5.29 -11.23 -4.97
C LEU A 13 -3.93 -11.01 -4.30
N LEU A 14 -2.95 -11.88 -4.59
CA LEU A 14 -1.58 -11.71 -4.10
C LEU A 14 -0.94 -10.45 -4.67
N GLN A 15 -1.14 -10.17 -5.95
CA GLN A 15 -0.61 -8.96 -6.58
C GLN A 15 -1.22 -7.70 -5.94
N VAL A 16 -2.55 -7.65 -5.77
CA VAL A 16 -3.24 -6.53 -5.13
C VAL A 16 -2.73 -6.31 -3.70
N TYR A 17 -2.60 -7.39 -2.92
CA TYR A 17 -2.04 -7.32 -1.57
C TYR A 17 -0.60 -6.79 -1.56
N GLN A 18 0.26 -7.30 -2.45
CA GLN A 18 1.66 -6.87 -2.53
C GLN A 18 1.77 -5.39 -2.89
N THR A 19 0.94 -4.90 -3.80
CA THR A 19 0.86 -3.48 -4.14
C THR A 19 0.50 -2.63 -2.92
N MET A 20 -0.61 -2.97 -2.22
CA MET A 20 -1.02 -2.23 -1.03
C MET A 20 0.04 -2.26 0.07
N ARG A 21 0.68 -3.42 0.28
CA ARG A 21 1.71 -3.55 1.31
C ARG A 21 2.96 -2.74 0.97
N THR A 22 3.36 -2.70 -0.29
CA THR A 22 4.50 -1.89 -0.76
C THR A 22 4.24 -0.41 -0.54
N ILE A 23 3.04 0.07 -0.87
CA ILE A 23 2.64 1.47 -0.63
C ILE A 23 2.73 1.77 0.87
N ARG A 24 2.12 0.91 1.72
CA ARG A 24 2.15 1.12 3.17
C ARG A 24 3.56 1.22 3.73
N GLU A 25 4.45 0.30 3.35
CA GLU A 25 5.83 0.29 3.86
C GLU A 25 6.62 1.53 3.41
N PHE A 26 6.40 1.97 2.17
CA PHE A 26 7.00 3.20 1.66
C PHE A 26 6.50 4.44 2.43
N GLU A 27 5.19 4.55 2.64
CA GLU A 27 4.55 5.65 3.38
C GLU A 27 5.01 5.69 4.85
N GLU A 28 5.09 4.54 5.51
CA GLU A 28 5.61 4.43 6.89
C GLU A 28 7.09 4.85 6.96
N ARG A 29 7.91 4.48 5.98
CA ARG A 29 9.30 4.91 5.92
C ARG A 29 9.40 6.43 5.69
N LEU A 30 8.63 6.97 4.74
CA LEU A 30 8.57 8.40 4.48
C LEU A 30 8.19 9.18 5.75
N HIS A 31 7.22 8.70 6.52
CA HIS A 31 6.81 9.32 7.77
C HIS A 31 7.98 9.44 8.78
N VAL A 32 8.78 8.38 8.92
CA VAL A 32 9.96 8.37 9.81
C VAL A 32 11.02 9.35 9.34
N GLU A 33 11.40 9.31 8.06
CA GLU A 33 12.46 10.18 7.52
C GLU A 33 12.03 11.66 7.51
N PHE A 34 10.75 11.93 7.24
CA PHE A 34 10.19 13.27 7.36
C PHE A 34 10.24 13.77 8.81
N SER A 35 9.85 12.92 9.78
CA SER A 35 9.90 13.27 11.21
C SER A 35 11.32 13.54 11.73
N ARG A 36 12.34 12.98 11.06
CA ARG A 36 13.76 13.25 11.35
C ARG A 36 14.27 14.56 10.74
N GLY A 37 13.53 15.13 9.79
CA GLY A 37 13.93 16.31 9.04
C GLY A 37 14.83 16.01 7.83
N ASP A 38 14.99 14.73 7.46
CA ASP A 38 15.82 14.31 6.32
C ASP A 38 15.14 14.60 4.97
N ILE A 39 13.81 14.82 4.98
CA ILE A 39 13.01 15.18 3.81
C ILE A 39 12.53 16.64 3.95
N PRO A 40 12.99 17.56 3.09
CA PRO A 40 12.55 18.96 3.14
C PRO A 40 11.15 19.15 2.56
N GLY A 41 10.42 20.16 3.05
CA GLY A 41 9.12 20.57 2.51
C GLY A 41 7.93 19.94 3.23
N PHE A 42 6.93 19.49 2.47
CA PHE A 42 5.70 18.89 3.01
C PHE A 42 5.48 17.51 2.39
N VAL A 43 5.15 16.53 3.24
CA VAL A 43 4.80 15.16 2.82
C VAL A 43 3.30 14.96 3.02
N HIS A 44 2.63 14.48 1.97
CA HIS A 44 1.24 14.02 2.04
C HIS A 44 1.28 12.49 2.01
N LEU A 45 0.73 11.85 3.04
CA LEU A 45 0.76 10.41 3.14
C LEU A 45 -0.52 9.81 2.55
N TYR A 46 -0.37 8.76 1.74
CA TYR A 46 -1.46 7.96 1.18
C TYR A 46 -1.83 6.75 2.06
N ALA A 47 -1.24 6.67 3.26
CA ALA A 47 -1.48 5.58 4.20
C ALA A 47 -2.96 5.51 4.59
N GLY A 48 -3.62 4.41 4.27
CA GLY A 48 -5.06 4.18 4.48
C GLY A 48 -5.90 4.27 3.20
N GLU A 49 -5.32 4.74 2.09
CA GLU A 49 -5.98 4.86 0.78
C GLU A 49 -5.42 3.86 -0.25
N GLU A 50 -4.67 2.84 0.20
CA GLU A 50 -3.94 1.94 -0.71
C GLU A 50 -4.84 1.15 -1.65
N ALA A 51 -6.06 0.82 -1.21
CA ALA A 51 -7.04 0.15 -2.06
C ALA A 51 -7.37 0.99 -3.31
N SER A 52 -7.48 2.32 -3.17
CA SER A 52 -7.73 3.23 -4.29
C SER A 52 -6.58 3.28 -5.29
N ALA A 53 -5.34 3.05 -4.84
CA ALA A 53 -4.18 2.97 -5.72
C ALA A 53 -3.98 1.57 -6.33
N ALA A 54 -4.44 0.51 -5.65
CA ALA A 54 -4.25 -0.87 -6.08
C ALA A 54 -5.28 -1.34 -7.13
N GLY A 55 -6.46 -0.72 -7.20
CA GLY A 55 -7.48 -0.97 -8.24
C GLY A 55 -8.91 -1.04 -7.72
#